data_AF-T1KFA2-F1
#
_entry.id   AF-T1KFA2-F1
#
_cell.length_a   1.000
_cell.length_b   1.000
_cell.length_c   1.000
_cell.angle_alpha   90.00
_cell.angle_beta   90.00
_cell.angle_gamma   90.00
#
_symmetry.space_group_name_H-M   'P 1'
#
loop_
_entity.id
_entity.type
_entity.pdbx_description
1 polymer ?
#
loop_
_entity_poly.entity_id
_entity_poly.type
_entity_poly.pdbx_seq_one_letter_code
_entity_poly.pdbx_strand_id
1 'polypeptide(L)'
;MMLSSNGANASDLSKVTSKTKLFLLILIGIQFTLSLIEFVLAIVNGYVEAILITVISVCIDGTLLSAIFMQWKSVLRVFRTIIIVIVIICIIASLAGILVLVGGEKLEKHQVAEDLITVIIGSLIYSLLAYLLGKYLDQISVSEQFSYST
;
A
#
# COMPACT_ATOMS: atom_id res chain seq x y z
N MET A 1 54.32 4.32 -10.76
CA MET A 1 53.51 3.54 -11.72
C MET A 1 52.09 3.52 -11.17
N MET A 2 51.11 3.83 -12.02
CA MET A 2 49.85 4.50 -11.69
C MET A 2 48.95 3.80 -10.65
N LEU A 3 48.52 4.59 -9.66
CA LEU A 3 47.25 4.43 -8.95
C LEU A 3 46.12 4.79 -9.94
N SER A 4 45.29 3.82 -10.28
CA SER A 4 43.98 4.07 -10.89
C SER A 4 42.96 3.28 -10.10
N SER A 5 42.54 3.86 -8.96
CA SER A 5 41.46 3.34 -8.13
C SER A 5 40.21 4.19 -8.34
N ASN A 6 39.10 3.49 -8.60
CA ASN A 6 37.78 3.84 -8.09
C ASN A 6 37.06 5.06 -8.69
N GLY A 7 37.01 5.14 -10.03
CA GLY A 7 36.09 6.07 -10.73
C GLY A 7 34.66 5.55 -10.94
N ALA A 8 34.31 4.33 -10.50
CA ALA A 8 33.10 3.64 -10.95
C ALA A 8 31.87 3.70 -10.01
N ASN A 9 31.96 4.18 -8.77
CA ASN A 9 30.95 3.80 -7.77
C ASN A 9 30.10 4.92 -7.15
N ALA A 10 30.16 6.17 -7.63
CA ALA A 10 29.30 7.24 -7.11
C ALA A 10 28.02 7.46 -7.94
N SER A 11 28.09 7.28 -9.26
CA SER A 11 26.97 7.57 -10.18
C SER A 11 25.95 6.43 -10.32
N ASP A 12 26.33 5.20 -9.99
CA ASP A 12 25.41 4.05 -10.01
C ASP A 12 24.62 3.90 -8.71
N LEU A 13 25.13 4.39 -7.57
CA LEU A 13 24.37 4.39 -6.31
C LEU A 13 23.18 5.37 -6.34
N SER A 14 23.29 6.49 -7.07
CA SER A 14 22.20 7.47 -7.20
C SER A 14 21.11 7.05 -8.18
N LYS A 15 21.32 5.99 -8.98
CA LYS A 15 20.36 5.48 -9.97
C LYS A 15 19.50 4.33 -9.48
N VAL A 16 19.67 3.87 -8.25
CA VAL A 16 18.76 2.92 -7.59
C VAL A 16 17.53 3.66 -7.06
N THR A 17 16.90 4.49 -7.89
CA THR A 17 15.48 4.82 -7.72
C THR A 17 14.72 3.56 -8.09
N SER A 18 14.62 2.67 -7.11
CA SER A 18 14.18 1.29 -7.24
C SER A 18 12.85 1.17 -7.98
N LYS A 19 12.76 0.23 -8.94
CA LYS A 19 11.50 -0.18 -9.59
C LYS A 19 10.38 -0.46 -8.57
N THR A 20 10.73 -0.89 -7.36
CA THR A 20 9.80 -1.08 -6.23
C THR A 20 9.19 0.23 -5.75
N LYS A 21 9.98 1.31 -5.62
CA LYS A 21 9.48 2.64 -5.28
C LYS A 21 8.49 3.14 -6.33
N LEU A 22 8.82 2.98 -7.61
CA LEU A 22 7.94 3.38 -8.71
C LEU A 22 6.60 2.62 -8.66
N PHE A 23 6.63 1.30 -8.47
CA PHE A 23 5.42 0.50 -8.34
C PHE A 23 4.57 0.90 -7.13
N LEU A 24 5.19 1.15 -5.98
CA LEU A 24 4.48 1.64 -4.78
C LEU A 24 3.82 3.00 -5.03
N LEU A 25 4.54 3.94 -5.65
CA LEU A 25 4.02 5.25 -5.98
C LEU A 25 2.84 5.17 -6.96
N ILE A 26 2.90 4.27 -7.95
CA ILE A 26 1.77 4.06 -8.88
C ILE A 26 0.56 3.50 -8.13
N LEU A 27 0.72 2.41 -7.37
CA LEU A 27 -0.40 1.76 -6.69
C LEU A 27 -1.07 2.69 -5.68
N ILE A 28 -0.28 3.33 -4.82
CA ILE A 28 -0.79 4.22 -3.77
C ILE A 28 -1.25 5.54 -4.38
N GLY A 29 -0.62 6.00 -5.47
CA GLY A 29 -1.05 7.19 -6.21
C GLY A 29 -2.42 7.00 -6.87
N ILE A 30 -2.70 5.83 -7.43
CA ILE A 30 -4.03 5.47 -7.93
C ILE A 30 -5.03 5.48 -6.77
N GLN A 31 -4.70 4.84 -5.64
CA GLN A 31 -5.57 4.79 -4.47
C GLN A 31 -5.89 6.19 -3.92
N PHE A 32 -4.87 7.04 -3.77
CA PHE A 32 -5.04 8.44 -3.37
C PHE A 32 -5.94 9.23 -4.33
N THR A 33 -5.78 9.01 -5.64
CA THR A 33 -6.61 9.67 -6.66
C THR A 33 -8.06 9.22 -6.58
N LEU A 34 -8.31 7.92 -6.33
CA LEU A 34 -9.66 7.40 -6.10
C LEU A 34 -10.28 8.00 -4.83
N SER A 35 -9.53 8.05 -3.72
CA SER A 35 -9.96 8.69 -2.47
C SER A 35 -10.34 10.17 -2.69
N LEU A 36 -9.59 10.90 -3.52
CA LEU A 36 -9.92 12.29 -3.89
C LEU A 36 -11.20 12.40 -4.73
N ILE A 37 -11.41 11.49 -5.69
CA ILE A 37 -12.63 11.46 -6.49
C ILE A 37 -13.85 11.18 -5.59
N GLU A 38 -13.74 10.20 -4.70
CA GLU A 38 -14.79 9.87 -3.72
C GLU A 38 -15.10 11.04 -2.79
N PHE A 39 -14.07 11.76 -2.32
CA PHE A 39 -14.25 12.97 -1.52
C PHE A 39 -15.06 14.04 -2.27
N VAL A 40 -14.72 14.31 -3.55
CA VAL A 40 -15.46 15.27 -4.38
C VAL A 40 -16.91 14.82 -4.56
N LEU A 41 -17.15 13.54 -4.84
CA LEU A 41 -18.50 12.98 -4.98
C LEU A 41 -19.30 13.08 -3.67
N ALA A 42 -18.67 12.83 -2.52
CA ALA A 42 -19.31 12.94 -1.21
C ALA A 42 -19.75 14.39 -0.91
N ILE A 43 -18.92 15.38 -1.28
CA ILE A 43 -19.27 16.81 -1.17
C ILE A 43 -20.45 17.15 -2.06
N VAL A 44 -20.41 16.78 -3.34
CA VAL A 44 -21.46 17.11 -4.33
C VAL A 44 -22.81 16.53 -3.91
N ASN A 45 -22.82 15.33 -3.33
CA ASN A 45 -24.05 14.65 -2.90
C ASN A 45 -24.46 14.95 -1.45
N GLY A 46 -23.68 15.73 -0.70
CA GLY A 46 -24.01 16.11 0.68
C GLY A 46 -23.94 14.96 1.71
N TYR A 47 -23.17 13.91 1.44
CA TYR A 47 -23.04 12.75 2.33
C TYR A 47 -22.02 13.02 3.44
N VAL A 48 -22.47 13.63 4.54
CA VAL A 48 -21.59 14.09 5.64
C VAL A 48 -20.71 12.97 6.23
N GLU A 49 -21.25 11.76 6.41
CA GLU A 49 -20.48 10.61 6.90
C GLU A 49 -19.38 10.19 5.91
N ALA A 50 -19.72 10.14 4.62
CA ALA A 50 -18.76 9.83 3.57
C ALA A 50 -17.67 10.90 3.43
N ILE A 51 -18.00 12.18 3.65
CA ILE A 51 -17.01 13.27 3.66
C ILE A 51 -15.96 13.03 4.76
N LEU A 52 -16.37 12.71 5.99
CA LEU A 52 -15.41 12.45 7.07
C LEU A 52 -14.51 11.25 6.78
N ILE A 53 -15.08 10.15 6.29
CA ILE A 53 -14.33 8.93 5.96
C ILE A 53 -13.32 9.20 4.84
N THR A 54 -13.74 9.90 3.78
CA THR A 54 -12.89 10.20 2.63
C THR A 54 -11.78 11.19 2.98
N VAL A 55 -12.02 12.18 3.87
CA VAL A 55 -10.94 13.04 4.40
C VAL A 55 -9.88 12.22 5.12
N ILE A 56 -10.29 11.31 6.01
CA ILE A 56 -9.35 10.44 6.73
C ILE A 56 -8.58 9.58 5.73
N SER A 57 -9.25 8.99 4.74
CA SER A 57 -8.61 8.18 3.69
C SER A 57 -7.55 8.97 2.92
N VAL A 58 -7.89 10.17 2.44
CA VAL A 58 -6.96 11.08 1.73
C VAL A 58 -5.75 11.43 2.62
N CYS A 59 -5.97 11.71 3.91
CA CYS A 59 -4.87 12.00 4.83
C CYS A 59 -3.95 10.79 5.05
N ILE A 60 -4.51 9.59 5.20
CA ILE A 60 -3.76 8.34 5.37
C ILE A 60 -2.92 8.04 4.11
N ASP A 61 -3.56 8.07 2.94
CA ASP A 61 -2.91 7.84 1.64
C ASP A 61 -1.83 8.88 1.35
N GLY A 62 -2.11 10.16 1.63
CA GLY A 62 -1.16 11.26 1.48
C GLY A 62 0.04 11.14 2.42
N THR A 63 -0.18 10.67 3.65
CA THR A 63 0.90 10.40 4.62
C THR A 63 1.76 9.23 4.13
N LEU A 64 1.16 8.17 3.62
CA LEU A 64 1.87 7.02 3.06
C LEU A 64 2.71 7.41 1.84
N LEU A 65 2.14 8.19 0.90
CA LEU A 65 2.89 8.73 -0.25
C LEU A 65 4.07 9.59 0.20
N SER A 66 3.84 10.51 1.13
CA SER A 66 4.89 11.38 1.68
C SER A 66 5.99 10.56 2.34
N ALA A 67 5.63 9.53 3.10
CA ALA A 67 6.59 8.62 3.72
C ALA A 67 7.43 7.85 2.69
N ILE A 68 6.88 7.50 1.53
CA ILE A 68 7.64 6.88 0.43
C ILE A 68 8.58 7.89 -0.24
N PHE A 69 8.13 9.13 -0.47
CA PHE A 69 8.99 10.16 -1.05
C PHE A 69 10.18 10.50 -0.14
N MET A 70 9.90 10.73 1.14
CA MET A 70 10.87 11.12 2.16
C MET A 70 11.59 9.93 2.82
N GLN A 71 11.29 8.70 2.42
CA GLN A 71 11.91 7.47 2.93
C GLN A 71 11.77 7.30 4.46
N TRP A 72 10.63 7.68 5.03
CA TRP A 72 10.37 7.61 6.47
C TRP A 72 10.17 6.17 6.96
N LYS A 73 11.26 5.46 7.26
CA LYS A 73 11.25 4.04 7.64
C LYS A 73 10.28 3.70 8.76
N SER A 74 10.25 4.49 9.83
CA SER A 74 9.39 4.23 10.98
C SER A 74 7.91 4.26 10.58
N VAL A 75 7.51 5.26 9.79
CA VAL A 75 6.14 5.41 9.30
C VAL A 75 5.80 4.27 8.33
N LEU A 76 6.69 3.97 7.38
CA LEU A 76 6.50 2.87 6.42
C LEU A 76 6.39 1.49 7.11
N ARG A 77 7.12 1.25 8.20
CA ARG A 77 6.96 0.02 9.01
C ARG A 77 5.59 -0.05 9.68
N VAL A 78 5.11 1.05 10.25
CA VAL A 78 3.77 1.10 10.86
C VAL A 78 2.70 0.79 9.82
N PHE A 79 2.77 1.44 8.65
CA PHE A 79 1.86 1.17 7.54
C PHE A 79 1.93 -0.29 7.07
N ARG A 80 3.13 -0.86 6.95
CA ARG A 80 3.28 -2.28 6.60
C ARG A 80 2.54 -3.18 7.59
N THR A 81 2.70 -2.93 8.89
CA THR A 81 2.01 -3.71 9.93
C THR A 81 0.50 -3.57 9.83
N ILE A 82 -0.01 -2.35 9.64
CA ILE A 82 -1.46 -2.11 9.47
C ILE A 82 -1.99 -2.88 8.25
N ILE A 83 -1.32 -2.82 7.11
CA ILE A 83 -1.74 -3.53 5.89
C ILE A 83 -1.74 -5.05 6.12
N ILE A 84 -0.74 -5.60 6.81
CA ILE A 84 -0.71 -7.03 7.16
C ILE A 84 -1.92 -7.41 8.03
N VAL A 85 -2.26 -6.59 9.02
CA VAL A 85 -3.44 -6.82 9.87
C VAL A 85 -4.73 -6.79 9.04
N ILE A 86 -4.87 -5.85 8.11
CA ILE A 86 -6.00 -5.78 7.18
C ILE A 86 -6.09 -7.04 6.34
N VAL A 87 -4.97 -7.53 5.78
CA VAL A 87 -4.95 -8.78 5.00
C VAL A 87 -5.45 -9.97 5.83
N ILE A 88 -5.02 -10.08 7.09
CA ILE A 88 -5.49 -11.16 7.99
C ILE A 88 -7.00 -11.06 8.22
N ILE A 89 -7.52 -9.85 8.46
CA ILE A 89 -8.96 -9.61 8.62
C ILE A 89 -9.72 -10.00 7.34
N CYS A 90 -9.21 -9.64 6.16
CA CYS A 90 -9.82 -10.01 4.89
C CYS A 90 -9.85 -11.53 4.70
N ILE A 91 -8.79 -12.25 5.05
CA ILE A 91 -8.76 -13.72 4.97
C ILE A 91 -9.83 -14.33 5.88
N ILE A 92 -9.96 -13.84 7.11
CA ILE A 92 -11.00 -14.31 8.05
C ILE A 92 -12.41 -14.01 7.50
N ALA A 93 -12.62 -12.80 6.97
CA ALA A 93 -13.88 -12.42 6.35
C ALA A 93 -14.21 -13.29 5.12
N SER A 94 -13.22 -13.62 4.29
CA SER A 94 -13.40 -14.54 3.17
C SER A 94 -13.82 -15.94 3.61
N LEU A 95 -13.19 -16.47 4.67
CA LEU A 95 -13.58 -17.77 5.24
C LEU A 95 -15.03 -17.75 5.76
N ALA A 96 -15.43 -16.69 6.45
CA ALA A 96 -16.80 -16.52 6.93
C ALA A 96 -17.79 -16.44 5.74
N GLY A 97 -17.47 -15.66 4.70
CA GLY A 97 -18.30 -15.55 3.50
C GLY A 97 -18.49 -16.89 2.77
N ILE A 98 -17.43 -17.70 2.66
CA ILE A 98 -17.51 -19.05 2.09
C ILE A 98 -18.46 -19.95 2.90
N LEU A 99 -18.37 -19.92 4.24
CA LEU A 99 -19.27 -20.69 5.11
C LEU A 99 -20.74 -20.30 4.91
N VAL A 100 -21.02 -18.99 4.79
CA VAL A 100 -22.38 -18.48 4.51
C VAL A 100 -22.88 -18.93 3.15
N LEU A 101 -22.04 -18.92 2.11
CA LEU A 101 -22.43 -19.39 0.77
C LEU A 101 -22.79 -20.87 0.74
N VAL A 102 -22.04 -21.69 1.48
CA VAL A 102 -22.27 -23.15 1.55
C VAL A 102 -23.49 -23.48 2.41
N GLY A 103 -23.66 -22.82 3.57
CA GLY A 103 -24.67 -23.18 4.58
C GLY A 103 -25.96 -22.34 4.59
N GLY A 104 -25.98 -21.15 3.96
CA GLY A 104 -27.08 -20.19 4.09
C GLY A 104 -28.31 -20.48 3.24
N GLU A 105 -29.45 -19.89 3.61
CA GLU A 105 -30.66 -19.83 2.78
C GLU A 105 -30.42 -19.02 1.49
N LYS A 106 -31.16 -19.30 0.42
CA LYS A 106 -30.84 -18.86 -0.96
C LYS A 106 -30.91 -17.34 -1.18
N LEU A 107 -31.58 -16.58 -0.32
CA LEU A 107 -32.03 -15.21 -0.62
C LEU A 107 -30.91 -14.16 -0.65
N GLU A 108 -29.75 -14.41 -0.04
CA GLU A 108 -28.64 -13.42 0.02
C GLU A 108 -27.34 -13.90 -0.64
N LYS A 109 -27.31 -15.09 -1.24
CA LYS A 109 -26.06 -15.69 -1.75
C LYS A 109 -25.41 -14.89 -2.88
N HIS A 110 -26.19 -14.16 -3.66
CA HIS A 110 -25.64 -13.38 -4.77
C HIS A 110 -24.82 -12.18 -4.28
N GLN A 111 -25.39 -11.38 -3.36
CA GLN A 111 -24.70 -10.23 -2.77
C GLN A 111 -23.47 -10.66 -1.98
N VAL A 112 -23.60 -11.72 -1.17
CA VAL A 112 -22.46 -12.27 -0.41
C VAL A 112 -21.35 -12.76 -1.36
N ALA A 113 -21.68 -13.29 -2.53
CA ALA A 113 -20.68 -13.71 -3.51
C ALA A 113 -19.94 -12.51 -4.13
N GLU A 114 -20.64 -11.42 -4.46
CA GLU A 114 -20.03 -10.18 -4.97
C GLU A 114 -19.11 -9.53 -3.93
N ASP A 115 -19.56 -9.44 -2.69
CA ASP A 115 -18.77 -8.92 -1.57
C ASP A 115 -17.53 -9.80 -1.33
N LEU A 116 -17.69 -11.13 -1.38
CA LEU A 116 -16.59 -12.07 -1.23
C LEU A 116 -15.51 -11.90 -2.31
N ILE A 117 -15.91 -11.73 -3.57
CA ILE A 117 -14.98 -11.47 -4.68
C ILE A 117 -14.21 -10.18 -4.43
N THR A 118 -14.91 -9.12 -4.00
CA THR A 118 -14.30 -7.82 -3.71
C THR A 118 -13.29 -7.91 -2.57
N VAL A 119 -13.63 -8.62 -1.48
CA VAL A 119 -12.71 -8.86 -0.35
C VAL A 119 -11.49 -9.66 -0.78
N ILE A 120 -11.65 -10.68 -1.63
CA ILE A 120 -10.53 -11.49 -2.13
C ILE A 120 -9.58 -10.64 -2.98
N ILE A 121 -10.11 -9.90 -3.97
CA ILE A 121 -9.31 -9.02 -4.82
C ILE A 121 -8.59 -7.98 -3.95
N GLY A 122 -9.30 -7.36 -3.02
CA GLY A 122 -8.72 -6.42 -2.05
C GLY A 122 -7.58 -7.04 -1.24
N SER A 123 -7.75 -8.25 -0.72
CA SER A 123 -6.71 -8.94 0.05
C SER A 123 -5.45 -9.22 -0.76
N LEU A 124 -5.59 -9.54 -2.06
CA LEU A 124 -4.47 -9.78 -2.96
C LEU A 124 -3.70 -8.48 -3.23
N ILE A 125 -4.41 -7.38 -3.45
CA ILE A 125 -3.81 -6.06 -3.64
C ILE A 125 -3.08 -5.62 -2.37
N TYR A 126 -3.70 -5.74 -1.19
CA TYR A 126 -3.06 -5.40 0.08
C TYR A 126 -1.87 -6.30 0.40
N SER A 127 -1.93 -7.58 0.05
CA SER A 127 -0.79 -8.50 0.18
C SER A 127 0.39 -8.07 -0.69
N LEU A 128 0.12 -7.68 -1.94
CA LEU A 128 1.13 -7.15 -2.86
C LEU A 128 1.72 -5.84 -2.32
N LEU A 129 0.90 -4.92 -1.80
CA LEU A 129 1.36 -3.68 -1.17
C LEU A 129 2.28 -3.96 0.03
N ALA A 130 1.87 -4.85 0.95
CA ALA A 130 2.68 -5.21 2.11
C ALA A 130 4.04 -5.83 1.71
N TYR A 131 4.04 -6.67 0.67
CA TYR A 131 5.25 -7.26 0.11
C TYR A 131 6.17 -6.18 -0.49
N LEU A 132 5.65 -5.32 -1.35
CA LEU A 132 6.41 -4.24 -1.98
C LEU A 132 6.96 -3.25 -0.94
N LEU A 133 6.18 -2.92 0.09
CA LEU A 133 6.60 -2.04 1.18
C LEU A 133 7.73 -2.67 2.01
N GLY A 134 7.67 -3.98 2.26
CA GLY A 134 8.77 -4.74 2.87
C GLY A 134 10.05 -4.68 2.03
N LYS A 135 9.95 -5.00 0.74
CA LYS A 135 11.07 -4.93 -0.19
C LYS A 135 11.67 -3.51 -0.28
N TYR A 136 10.83 -2.48 -0.21
CA TYR A 136 11.28 -1.09 -0.22
C TYR A 136 12.01 -0.71 1.07
N LEU A 137 11.50 -1.13 2.24
CA LEU A 137 12.16 -0.93 3.53
C LEU A 137 13.56 -1.57 3.58
N ASP A 138 13.72 -2.76 3.00
CA ASP A 138 15.01 -3.44 2.91
C ASP A 138 15.99 -2.64 2.06
N GLN A 139 15.53 -2.12 0.91
CA GLN A 139 16.36 -1.29 0.01
C GLN A 139 16.85 0.01 0.67
N ILE A 140 15.98 0.71 1.43
CA ILE A 140 16.40 1.92 2.17
C ILE A 140 17.40 1.56 3.29
N SER A 141 17.30 0.36 3.87
CA SER A 141 18.22 -0.10 4.92
C SER A 141 19.61 -0.41 4.38
N VAL A 142 19.68 -1.01 3.20
CA VAL A 142 20.94 -1.24 2.49
C VAL A 142 21.60 0.09 2.09
N SER A 143 20.86 1.05 1.52
CA SER A 143 21.44 2.33 1.10
C SER A 143 22.02 3.17 2.24
N GLU A 144 21.42 3.12 3.43
CA GLU A 144 21.96 3.80 4.61
C GLU A 144 23.29 3.18 5.07
N GLN A 145 23.41 1.84 5.10
CA GLN A 145 24.65 1.17 5.52
C GLN A 145 25.86 1.57 4.66
N PHE A 146 25.65 1.79 3.37
CA PHE A 146 26.69 2.26 2.45
C PHE A 146 27.00 3.76 2.59
N SER A 147 26.07 4.57 3.10
CA SER A 147 26.28 6.01 3.28
C SER A 147 27.05 6.37 4.55
N TYR A 148 27.05 5.50 5.57
CA TYR A 148 27.81 5.68 6.82
C TYR A 148 29.20 5.05 6.82
N SER A 149 29.57 4.34 5.75
CA SER A 149 30.87 3.64 5.62
C SER A 149 31.89 4.36 4.72
N THR A 150 31.55 5.57 4.26
CA THR A 150 32.42 6.52 3.53
C THR A 150 32.65 7.78 4.34
#